data_AF-A0A6F9DTC1-F1
#
_entry.id   AF-A0A6F9DTC1-F1
#
_cell.length_a   1.000
_cell.length_b   1.000
_cell.length_c   1.000
_cell.angle_alpha   90.00
_cell.angle_beta   90.00
_cell.angle_gamma   90.00
#
_symmetry.space_group_name_H-M   'P 1'
#
loop_
_entity.id
_entity.type
_entity.pdbx_description
1 polymer ?
#
loop_
_entity_poly.entity_id
_entity_poly.type
_entity_poly.pdbx_seq_one_letter_code
_entity_poly.pdbx_strand_id
1 'polypeptide(L)'
;MESRIIRPNFPDHFKYLIVEVADNPFENILIHFEQVIQFMQICIQNKGCVLVHGNAGMSRSAAFVVAFLMQQYEASFVDAYAHVKNKRFCVNLNLGFIHQLKEFEPIYKAKVGSDENSATCGGLKRNASEANFSINYMDT
;
A
#
# COMPACT_ATOMS: atom_id res chain seq x y z
N MET A 1 -12.14 -18.89 -7.31
CA MET A 1 -11.20 -20.03 -7.41
C MET A 1 -10.02 -19.58 -8.27
N GLU A 2 -9.10 -18.78 -7.70
CA GLU A 2 -7.83 -18.42 -8.33
C GLU A 2 -6.72 -18.44 -7.26
N SER A 3 -6.47 -19.60 -6.66
CA SER A 3 -5.31 -19.81 -5.79
C SER A 3 -4.12 -20.27 -6.63
N ARG A 4 -3.63 -19.41 -7.54
CA ARG A 4 -2.23 -19.52 -7.97
C ARG A 4 -1.39 -18.90 -6.87
N ILE A 5 -1.02 -19.71 -5.89
CA ILE A 5 -0.03 -19.33 -4.87
C ILE A 5 1.25 -18.99 -5.62
N ILE A 6 1.56 -17.70 -5.76
CA ILE A 6 2.85 -17.27 -6.28
C ILE A 6 3.85 -17.57 -5.17
N ARG A 7 4.63 -18.64 -5.35
CA ARG A 7 5.68 -19.01 -4.41
C ARG A 7 6.82 -17.98 -4.49
N PRO A 8 7.44 -17.62 -3.37
CA PRO A 8 8.69 -16.87 -3.37
C PRO A 8 9.74 -17.56 -4.24
N ASN A 9 10.15 -16.93 -5.34
CA ASN A 9 11.13 -17.51 -6.28
C ASN A 9 12.57 -17.42 -5.75
N PHE A 10 12.87 -16.44 -4.89
CA PHE A 10 14.22 -16.21 -4.37
C PHE A 10 14.19 -16.00 -2.84
N PRO A 11 13.78 -17.03 -2.06
CA PRO A 11 13.54 -16.91 -0.62
C PRO A 11 14.79 -16.51 0.18
N ASP A 12 15.98 -16.86 -0.31
CA ASP A 12 17.25 -16.52 0.37
C ASP A 12 17.74 -15.09 0.07
N HIS A 13 17.11 -14.41 -0.90
CA HIS A 13 17.55 -13.10 -1.38
C HIS A 13 16.59 -11.97 -0.99
N PHE A 14 15.30 -12.27 -0.85
CA PHE A 14 14.29 -11.28 -0.50
C PHE A 14 13.46 -11.70 0.70
N LYS A 15 12.99 -10.71 1.44
CA LYS A 15 11.94 -10.89 2.45
C LYS A 15 10.59 -10.78 1.76
N TYR A 16 9.69 -11.72 2.05
CA TYR A 16 8.38 -11.79 1.43
C TYR A 16 7.26 -11.56 2.45
N LEU A 17 6.23 -10.83 2.03
CA LEU A 17 4.92 -10.82 2.65
C LEU A 17 3.91 -11.30 1.60
N ILE A 18 3.25 -12.42 1.87
CA ILE A 18 2.23 -12.98 0.98
C ILE A 18 0.87 -12.62 1.55
N VAL A 19 0.05 -11.96 0.73
CA VAL A 19 -1.33 -11.58 1.08
C VAL A 19 -2.26 -12.26 0.09
N GLU A 20 -3.07 -13.18 0.59
CA GLU A 20 -4.02 -13.93 -0.22
C GLU A 20 -5.32 -13.14 -0.33
N VAL A 21 -5.48 -12.44 -1.46
CA VAL A 21 -6.68 -11.64 -1.75
C VAL A 21 -7.19 -11.90 -3.16
N ALA A 22 -8.49 -12.11 -3.27
CA ALA A 22 -9.17 -12.20 -4.56
C ALA A 22 -9.48 -10.79 -5.13
N ASP A 23 -9.39 -10.64 -6.46
CA ASP A 23 -9.70 -9.36 -7.11
C ASP A 23 -11.19 -9.24 -7.40
N ASN A 24 -11.99 -9.10 -6.34
CA ASN A 24 -13.42 -8.93 -6.47
C ASN A 24 -13.94 -7.87 -5.47
N PRO A 25 -15.06 -7.19 -5.78
CA PRO A 25 -15.58 -6.11 -4.93
C PRO A 25 -16.02 -6.52 -3.52
N PHE A 26 -16.22 -7.82 -3.26
CA PHE A 26 -16.65 -8.34 -1.97
C PHE A 26 -15.48 -8.79 -1.10
N GLU A 27 -14.25 -8.80 -1.64
CA GLU A 27 -13.06 -9.15 -0.89
C GLU A 27 -12.71 -8.07 0.13
N ASN A 28 -12.54 -8.45 1.40
CA ASN A 28 -12.14 -7.52 2.45
C ASN A 28 -10.61 -7.41 2.50
N ILE A 29 -10.06 -6.35 1.91
CA ILE A 29 -8.63 -6.03 1.93
C ILE A 29 -8.24 -5.09 3.07
N LEU A 30 -9.22 -4.42 3.70
CA LEU A 30 -8.99 -3.46 4.78
C LEU A 30 -8.26 -4.08 5.97
N ILE A 31 -8.55 -5.35 6.27
CA ILE A 31 -7.88 -6.12 7.34
C ILE A 31 -6.38 -6.30 7.12
N HIS A 32 -5.90 -6.17 5.88
CA HIS A 32 -4.50 -6.38 5.52
C HIS A 32 -3.68 -5.09 5.47
N PHE A 33 -4.33 -3.91 5.48
CA PHE A 33 -3.63 -2.64 5.30
C PHE A 33 -2.57 -2.40 6.36
N GLU A 34 -2.87 -2.63 7.64
CA GLU A 34 -1.92 -2.40 8.72
C GLU A 34 -0.66 -3.26 8.57
N GLN A 35 -0.82 -4.55 8.32
CA GLN A 35 0.29 -5.48 8.13
C GLN A 35 1.15 -5.11 6.91
N VAL A 36 0.52 -4.78 5.78
CA VAL A 36 1.23 -4.44 4.54
C VAL A 36 1.98 -3.13 4.68
N ILE A 37 1.35 -2.12 5.28
CA ILE A 37 1.96 -0.80 5.47
C ILE A 37 3.15 -0.89 6.41
N GLN A 38 3.01 -1.62 7.54
CA GLN A 38 4.14 -1.85 8.45
C GLN A 38 5.31 -2.55 7.76
N PHE A 39 5.04 -3.57 6.93
CA PHE A 39 6.08 -4.25 6.15
C PHE A 39 6.82 -3.28 5.21
N MET A 40 6.07 -2.42 4.50
CA MET A 40 6.65 -1.41 3.61
C MET A 40 7.48 -0.37 4.37
N GLN A 41 6.96 0.13 5.49
CA GLN A 41 7.63 1.12 6.34
C GLN A 41 8.95 0.59 6.89
N ILE A 42 8.97 -0.63 7.42
CA ILE A 42 10.19 -1.26 7.95
C ILE A 42 11.25 -1.37 6.84
N CYS A 43 10.87 -1.77 5.64
CA CYS A 43 11.82 -1.87 4.53
C CYS A 43 12.42 -0.49 4.16
N ILE A 44 11.57 0.53 4.04
CA ILE A 44 11.99 1.90 3.68
C ILE A 44 12.86 2.52 4.78
N GLN A 45 12.53 2.33 6.05
CA GLN A 45 13.33 2.80 7.20
C GLN A 45 14.73 2.18 7.19
N ASN A 46 14.85 0.93 6.75
CA ASN A 46 16.12 0.24 6.56
C ASN A 46 16.83 0.58 5.23
N LYS A 47 16.41 1.65 4.54
CA LYS A 47 16.95 2.10 3.25
C LYS A 47 16.86 1.04 2.14
N GLY A 48 15.89 0.13 2.24
CA GLY A 48 15.59 -0.89 1.24
C GLY A 48 14.60 -0.42 0.16
N CYS A 49 14.23 -1.34 -0.72
CA CYS A 49 13.18 -1.15 -1.72
C CYS A 49 12.14 -2.28 -1.61
N VAL A 50 10.87 -1.94 -1.88
CA VAL A 50 9.76 -2.89 -1.85
C VAL A 50 9.14 -2.99 -3.23
N LEU A 51 8.95 -4.23 -3.70
CA LEU A 51 8.12 -4.53 -4.87
C LEU A 51 6.76 -5.05 -4.39
N VAL A 52 5.69 -4.35 -4.76
CA VAL A 52 4.31 -4.79 -4.52
C VAL A 52 3.72 -5.23 -5.85
N HIS A 53 3.39 -6.51 -5.98
CA HIS A 53 2.85 -7.06 -7.23
C HIS A 53 1.65 -7.98 -6.96
N GLY A 54 0.81 -8.13 -7.97
CA GLY A 54 -0.27 -9.11 -8.02
C GLY A 54 -0.18 -9.89 -9.32
N ASN A 55 -1.31 -10.44 -9.80
CA ASN A 55 -1.32 -11.13 -11.10
C ASN A 55 -1.14 -10.16 -12.28
N ALA A 56 -1.92 -9.07 -12.30
CA ALA A 56 -1.92 -8.10 -13.41
C ALA A 56 -1.38 -6.70 -13.03
N GLY A 57 -1.08 -6.47 -11.75
CA GLY A 57 -0.60 -5.16 -11.29
C GLY A 57 -1.62 -4.01 -11.38
N MET A 58 -2.92 -4.30 -11.61
CA MET A 58 -3.93 -3.26 -11.87
C MET A 58 -4.78 -2.86 -10.66
N SER A 59 -5.22 -3.82 -9.85
CA SER A 59 -6.22 -3.61 -8.79
C SER A 59 -5.66 -3.92 -7.40
N ARG A 60 -5.52 -5.20 -7.02
CA ARG A 60 -5.04 -5.63 -5.68
C ARG A 60 -3.75 -4.95 -5.22
N SER A 61 -2.66 -5.10 -5.97
CA SER A 61 -1.37 -4.52 -5.61
C SER A 61 -1.41 -2.99 -5.60
N ALA A 62 -2.17 -2.39 -6.52
CA ALA A 62 -2.35 -0.94 -6.56
C ALA A 62 -3.11 -0.43 -5.32
N ALA A 63 -4.13 -1.15 -4.85
CA ALA A 63 -4.88 -0.79 -3.65
C ALA A 63 -3.96 -0.68 -2.42
N PHE A 64 -3.08 -1.66 -2.23
CA PHE A 64 -2.11 -1.64 -1.12
C PHE A 64 -1.13 -0.47 -1.22
N VAL A 65 -0.66 -0.15 -2.43
CA VAL A 65 0.22 1.00 -2.62
C VAL A 65 -0.54 2.30 -2.34
N VAL A 66 -1.78 2.45 -2.81
CA VAL A 66 -2.60 3.63 -2.51
C VAL A 66 -2.82 3.78 -1.00
N ALA A 67 -3.15 2.70 -0.28
CA ALA A 67 -3.31 2.73 1.17
C ALA A 67 -2.02 3.18 1.88
N PHE A 68 -0.86 2.67 1.44
CA PHE A 68 0.44 3.09 1.96
C PHE A 68 0.68 4.58 1.74
N LEU A 69 0.40 5.10 0.54
CA LEU A 69 0.56 6.52 0.23
C LEU A 69 -0.34 7.40 1.09
N MET A 70 -1.61 6.98 1.26
CA MET A 70 -2.58 7.68 2.11
C MET A 70 -2.08 7.79 3.55
N GLN A 71 -1.65 6.68 4.17
CA GLN A 71 -1.22 6.69 5.56
C GLN A 71 0.15 7.35 5.76
N GLN A 72 1.12 7.08 4.87
CA GLN A 72 2.50 7.54 5.05
C GLN A 72 2.66 9.05 4.80
N TYR A 73 1.82 9.64 3.94
CA TYR A 73 1.93 11.03 3.51
C TYR A 73 0.66 11.85 3.81
N GLU A 74 -0.26 11.29 4.59
CA GLU A 74 -1.56 11.90 4.93
C GLU A 74 -2.33 12.37 3.66
N ALA A 75 -2.12 11.68 2.54
CA ALA A 75 -2.74 12.03 1.27
C ALA A 75 -4.20 11.56 1.25
N SER A 76 -5.07 12.37 0.63
CA SER A 76 -6.44 11.93 0.36
C SER A 76 -6.43 10.71 -0.57
N PHE A 77 -7.50 9.90 -0.53
CA PHE A 77 -7.67 8.82 -1.50
C PHE A 77 -7.52 9.30 -2.95
N VAL A 78 -8.09 10.47 -3.27
CA VAL A 78 -8.09 11.03 -4.62
C VAL A 78 -6.66 11.33 -5.08
N ASP A 79 -5.86 11.98 -4.23
CA ASP A 79 -4.49 12.36 -4.55
C ASP A 79 -3.57 11.15 -4.65
N ALA A 80 -3.67 10.23 -3.69
CA ALA A 80 -2.90 9.00 -3.68
C ALA A 80 -3.21 8.11 -4.90
N TYR A 81 -4.49 7.96 -5.24
CA TYR A 81 -4.92 7.19 -6.40
C TYR A 81 -4.46 7.84 -7.71
N ALA A 82 -4.64 9.16 -7.85
CA ALA A 82 -4.18 9.90 -9.02
C ALA A 82 -2.66 9.78 -9.19
N HIS A 83 -1.89 9.86 -8.10
CA HIS A 83 -0.44 9.69 -8.12
C HIS A 83 -0.05 8.32 -8.69
N VAL A 84 -0.64 7.23 -8.17
CA VAL A 84 -0.36 5.87 -8.65
C VAL A 84 -0.78 5.69 -10.11
N LYS A 85 -1.95 6.20 -10.49
CA LYS A 85 -2.48 6.15 -11.86
C LYS A 85 -1.59 6.90 -12.85
N ASN A 86 -1.04 8.05 -12.46
CA ASN A 86 -0.11 8.84 -13.28
C ASN A 86 1.22 8.12 -13.50
N LYS A 87 1.68 7.32 -12.53
CA LYS A 87 2.89 6.48 -12.67
C LYS A 87 2.61 5.19 -13.43
N ARG A 88 1.39 4.65 -13.34
CA ARG A 88 0.99 3.40 -13.99
C ARG A 88 -0.44 3.48 -14.52
N PHE A 89 -0.55 3.88 -15.79
CA PHE A 89 -1.83 4.19 -16.44
C PHE A 89 -2.84 3.03 -16.46
N CYS A 90 -2.38 1.78 -16.40
CA CYS A 90 -3.25 0.60 -16.41
C CYS A 90 -3.90 0.30 -15.04
N VAL A 91 -3.53 1.01 -13.97
CA VAL A 91 -4.13 0.83 -12.64
C VAL A 91 -5.62 1.09 -12.69
N ASN A 92 -6.42 0.14 -12.22
CA ASN A 92 -7.87 0.25 -12.20
C ASN A 92 -8.40 -0.56 -11.02
N LEU A 93 -8.75 0.14 -9.93
CA LEU A 93 -9.28 -0.49 -8.73
C LEU A 93 -10.73 -0.93 -8.97
N ASN A 94 -11.10 -2.08 -8.40
CA ASN A 94 -12.51 -2.44 -8.32
C ASN A 94 -13.24 -1.53 -7.31
N LEU A 95 -14.57 -1.41 -7.44
CA LEU A 95 -15.39 -0.51 -6.62
C LEU A 95 -15.33 -0.83 -5.12
N GLY A 96 -15.24 -2.12 -4.76
CA GLY A 96 -15.11 -2.55 -3.36
C GLY A 96 -13.83 -2.04 -2.71
N PHE A 97 -12.71 -2.10 -3.44
CA PHE A 97 -11.43 -1.58 -2.97
C PHE A 97 -11.44 -0.06 -2.85
N ILE A 98 -12.09 0.64 -3.79
CA ILE A 98 -12.26 2.10 -3.70
C ILE A 98 -13.02 2.48 -2.42
N HIS A 99 -14.10 1.78 -2.09
CA HIS A 99 -14.86 2.04 -0.87
C HIS A 99 -14.03 1.77 0.38
N GLN A 100 -13.35 0.62 0.45
CA GLN A 100 -12.50 0.27 1.59
C GLN A 100 -11.33 1.24 1.78
N LEU A 101 -10.74 1.78 0.70
CA LEU A 101 -9.69 2.80 0.79
C LEU A 101 -10.22 4.12 1.36
N LYS A 102 -11.44 4.53 0.99
CA LYS A 102 -12.08 5.71 1.57
C LYS A 102 -12.45 5.51 3.04
N GLU A 103 -12.88 4.30 3.41
CA GLU A 103 -13.14 3.93 4.82
C GLU A 103 -11.87 3.86 5.65
N PHE A 104 -10.74 3.50 5.04
CA PHE A 104 -9.46 3.43 5.72
C PHE A 104 -8.98 4.79 6.24
N GLU A 105 -9.27 5.88 5.52
CA GLU A 105 -8.82 7.23 5.89
C GLU A 105 -9.21 7.67 7.31
N PRO A 106 -10.51 7.68 7.70
CA PRO A 106 -10.90 8.02 9.06
C PRO A 106 -10.37 7.03 10.10
N ILE A 107 -10.22 5.74 9.75
CA ILE A 107 -9.74 4.70 10.68
C ILE A 107 -8.30 5.00 11.12
N TYR A 108 -7.39 5.25 10.18
CA TYR A 108 -5.99 5.50 10.56
C TYR A 108 -5.83 6.87 11.23
N LYS A 109 -6.60 7.89 10.83
CA LYS A 109 -6.57 9.21 11.48
C LYS A 109 -7.01 9.14 12.94
N ALA A 110 -8.02 8.33 13.25
CA ALA A 110 -8.44 8.11 14.63
C ALA A 110 -7.35 7.44 15.47
N LYS A 111 -6.61 6.46 14.91
CA LYS A 111 -5.47 5.80 15.59
C LYS A 111 -4.32 6.77 15.88
N VAL A 112 -3.97 7.63 14.91
CA VAL A 112 -2.89 8.63 15.10
C VAL A 112 -3.24 9.62 16.20
N GLY A 113 -4.51 10.05 16.30
CA GLY A 113 -4.97 10.94 17.37
C GLY A 113 -4.90 10.34 18.79
N SER A 114 -4.87 9.02 18.92
CA SER A 114 -4.71 8.33 20.21
C SER A 114 -3.25 8.04 20.61
N ASP A 115 -2.33 7.98 19.64
CA ASP A 115 -0.93 7.57 19.86
C ASP A 115 0.05 8.74 20.09
N GLU A 116 -0.40 9.99 20.00
CA GLU A 116 0.44 11.18 20.30
C GLU A 116 0.96 11.24 21.76
N ASN A 117 0.48 10.36 22.65
CA ASN A 117 0.97 10.19 24.03
C ASN A 117 2.04 9.09 24.21
N SER A 118 2.46 8.37 23.16
CA SER A 118 3.53 7.38 23.26
C SER A 118 4.48 7.41 22.06
N ALA A 119 5.65 8.01 22.28
CA ALA A 119 6.90 7.85 21.53
C ALA A 119 6.80 7.87 19.98
N THR A 120 7.08 9.04 19.42
CA THR A 120 7.43 9.20 18.01
C THR A 120 8.67 8.37 17.63
N CYS A 121 8.51 7.40 16.74
CA CYS A 121 9.62 6.96 15.89
C CYS A 121 9.59 7.83 14.61
N GLY A 122 10.65 8.62 14.41
CA GLY A 122 10.70 9.69 13.42
C GLY A 122 10.53 9.22 11.97
N GLY A 123 9.30 9.28 11.47
CA GLY A 123 9.02 9.29 10.05
C GLY A 123 9.17 10.70 9.52
N LEU A 124 10.05 10.91 8.53
CA LEU A 124 10.14 12.17 7.79
C LEU A 124 8.76 12.50 7.21
N LYS A 125 8.06 13.46 7.83
CA LYS A 125 6.87 14.13 7.28
C LYS A 125 7.31 14.88 6.03
N ARG A 126 7.39 14.20 4.89
CA ARG A 126 7.61 14.86 3.60
C ARG A 126 6.26 15.37 3.13
N ASN A 127 6.14 16.69 2.99
CA ASN A 127 4.98 17.34 2.40
C ASN A 127 4.63 16.66 1.07
N ALA A 128 3.34 16.48 0.80
CA ALA A 128 2.83 15.87 -0.43
C ALA A 128 3.35 16.56 -1.72
N SER A 129 3.76 17.83 -1.62
CA SER A 129 4.37 18.61 -2.70
C SER A 129 5.87 18.34 -2.94
N GLU A 130 6.57 17.72 -2.00
CA GLU A 130 8.04 17.47 -2.04
C GLU A 130 8.40 15.99 -2.02
N ALA A 131 7.41 15.10 -1.91
CA ALA A 131 7.63 13.66 -2.00
C ALA A 131 8.00 13.28 -3.44
N ASN A 132 9.30 13.29 -3.75
CA ASN A 132 9.84 12.45 -4.82
C ASN A 132 9.58 11.00 -4.42
N PHE A 133 8.42 10.47 -4.84
CA PHE A 133 8.01 9.09 -4.68
C PHE A 133 8.95 8.19 -5.50
N SER A 134 10.12 7.88 -4.95
CA SER A 134 11.05 6.89 -5.49
C SER A 134 10.56 5.47 -5.16
N ILE A 135 9.32 5.14 -5.53
CA ILE A 135 8.87 3.75 -5.58
C ILE A 135 9.23 3.27 -6.98
N ASN A 136 10.27 2.45 -7.09
CA ASN A 136 10.63 1.79 -8.33
C ASN A 136 9.55 0.76 -8.64
N TYR A 137 8.67 1.05 -9.59
CA TYR A 137 7.75 0.08 -10.15
C TYR A 137 8.49 -0.70 -11.22
N MET A 138 8.67 -2.00 -11.02
CA MET A 138 9.10 -2.89 -12.10
C MET A 138 7.85 -3.41 -12.82
N ASP A 139 7.82 -3.19 -14.13
CA ASP A 139 6.97 -3.96 -15.04
C ASP A 139 7.38 -5.43 -14.93
N THR A 140 6.43 -6.30 -14.60
CA THR A 140 6.53 -7.75 -14.84
C THR A 140 6.07 -8.07 -16.24
#